data_AF-A0A0H5LS27-F1
#
_entry.id   AF-A0A0H5LS27-F1
#
_cell.length_a   1.000
_cell.length_b   1.000
_cell.length_c   1.000
_cell.angle_alpha   90.00
_cell.angle_beta   90.00
_cell.angle_gamma   90.00
#
_symmetry.space_group_name_H-M   'P 1'
#
loop_
_entity.id
_entity.type
_entity.pdbx_description
1 polymer ?
#
loop_
_entity_poly.entity_id
_entity_poly.type
_entity_poly.pdbx_seq_one_letter_code
_entity_poly.pdbx_strand_id
1 'polypeptide(L)'
;MTNNQPKPVAIKKLGIATLAIMNIVAVVSLRGLPAEAEYGLSSIFYYIFAAIFFLIPVSLVAAELATGWPEKGGVFRWIVSLLSILFVILPSVQAAFQILSQLTVLLYLVMYILMFSSAIYLRYSQPQRPRPYRIPGGDIGMWIIGGAGWIASIVVFLLSFVPPSQIAIGSPKTYVCILIIATLFFIILPLLIYAFRKPHWRDEKADFAPFTWQEANSHPGLPAESGNIATEGKTSHLVSGKTDK
;
A
#
# COMPACT_ATOMS: atom_id res chain seq x y z
N MET A 1 -13.65 68.47 -29.02
CA MET A 1 -12.96 67.16 -28.98
C MET A 1 -12.24 67.05 -27.64
N THR A 2 -12.92 66.57 -26.59
CA THR A 2 -12.32 66.42 -25.26
C THR A 2 -11.69 65.05 -25.14
N ASN A 3 -10.37 65.03 -24.96
CA ASN A 3 -9.52 63.86 -24.83
C ASN A 3 -9.84 63.10 -23.54
N ASN A 4 -10.69 62.07 -23.62
CA ASN A 4 -10.95 61.12 -22.54
C ASN A 4 -9.86 60.03 -22.54
N GLN A 5 -8.67 60.37 -22.04
CA GLN A 5 -7.72 59.32 -21.63
C GLN A 5 -8.14 58.79 -20.25
N PRO A 6 -8.29 57.47 -20.07
CA PRO A 6 -8.60 56.91 -18.76
C PRO A 6 -7.48 57.24 -17.76
N LYS A 7 -7.85 57.82 -16.62
CA LYS A 7 -6.89 58.10 -15.53
C LYS A 7 -6.23 56.80 -15.07
N PRO A 8 -4.90 56.76 -14.86
CA PRO A 8 -4.21 55.55 -14.43
C PRO A 8 -4.73 55.11 -13.06
N VAL A 9 -5.23 53.88 -12.97
CA VAL A 9 -5.66 53.26 -11.71
C VAL A 9 -4.40 53.00 -10.89
N ALA A 10 -4.31 53.61 -9.71
CA ALA A 10 -3.19 53.38 -8.79
C ALA A 10 -3.17 51.90 -8.36
N ILE A 11 -2.13 51.16 -8.73
CA ILE A 11 -1.95 49.76 -8.35
C ILE A 11 -1.57 49.73 -6.87
N LYS A 12 -2.52 49.36 -6.00
CA LYS A 12 -2.28 49.20 -4.56
C LYS A 12 -1.33 48.01 -4.36
N LYS A 13 -0.09 48.29 -3.94
CA LYS A 13 0.89 47.25 -3.60
C LYS A 13 0.44 46.54 -2.32
N LEU A 14 0.34 45.21 -2.36
CA LEU A 14 0.10 44.41 -1.16
C LEU A 14 1.31 44.51 -0.23
N GLY A 15 1.09 44.91 1.02
CA GLY A 15 2.15 44.91 2.03
C GLY A 15 2.52 43.48 2.44
N ILE A 16 3.78 43.29 2.82
CA ILE A 16 4.33 41.99 3.27
C ILE A 16 3.49 41.40 4.41
N ALA A 17 3.06 42.24 5.35
CA ALA A 17 2.20 41.83 6.46
C ALA A 17 0.85 41.27 5.98
N THR A 18 0.22 41.89 4.97
CA THR A 18 -1.04 41.40 4.40
C THR A 18 -0.84 40.06 3.69
N LEU A 19 0.26 39.91 2.94
CA LEU A 19 0.62 38.65 2.29
C LEU A 19 0.89 37.52 3.29
N ALA A 20 1.58 37.84 4.39
CA ALA A 20 1.86 36.89 5.47
C ALA A 20 0.57 36.42 6.16
N ILE A 21 -0.32 37.36 6.52
CA ILE A 21 -1.62 37.04 7.13
C ILE A 21 -2.46 36.16 6.21
N MET A 22 -2.50 36.45 4.91
CA MET A 22 -3.23 35.63 3.93
C MET A 22 -2.72 34.19 3.86
N ASN A 23 -1.40 33.98 3.93
CA ASN A 23 -0.81 32.64 3.92
C ASN A 23 -1.07 31.89 5.24
N ILE A 24 -1.01 32.57 6.40
CA ILE A 24 -1.31 31.94 7.70
C ILE A 24 -2.75 31.41 7.70
N VAL A 25 -3.71 32.19 7.22
CA VAL A 25 -5.12 31.78 7.15
C VAL A 25 -5.32 30.58 6.21
N ALA A 26 -4.54 30.48 5.13
CA ALA A 26 -4.62 29.33 4.22
C ALA A 26 -4.07 28.03 4.83
N VAL A 27 -3.10 28.12 5.73
CA VAL A 27 -2.42 26.96 6.34
C VAL A 27 -3.14 26.47 7.59
N VAL A 28 -3.72 27.36 8.39
CA VAL A 28 -4.40 26.98 9.64
C VAL A 28 -5.69 26.22 9.33
N SER A 29 -5.68 24.90 9.53
CA SER A 29 -6.85 24.04 9.43
C SER A 29 -7.39 23.67 10.80
N LEU A 30 -8.64 24.00 11.09
CA LEU A 30 -9.30 23.66 12.36
C LEU A 30 -9.42 22.15 12.59
N ARG A 31 -9.21 21.31 11.57
CA ARG A 31 -9.32 19.85 11.67
C ARG A 31 -8.15 19.18 12.39
N GLY A 32 -6.97 19.81 12.39
CA GLY A 32 -5.76 19.25 13.02
C GLY A 32 -5.69 19.51 14.53
N LEU A 33 -6.27 20.61 15.00
CA LEU A 33 -6.12 21.12 16.36
C LEU A 33 -6.41 20.10 17.49
N PRO A 34 -7.43 19.20 17.39
CA PRO A 34 -7.65 18.20 18.44
C PRO A 34 -6.52 17.19 18.56
N ALA A 35 -5.96 16.74 17.43
CA ALA A 35 -4.82 15.82 17.43
C ALA A 35 -3.52 16.55 17.85
N GLU A 36 -3.39 17.83 17.49
CA GLU A 36 -2.25 18.65 17.90
C GLU A 36 -2.23 18.91 19.41
N ALA A 37 -3.39 18.96 20.05
CA ALA A 37 -3.51 19.09 21.51
C ALA A 37 -2.96 17.86 22.26
N GLU A 38 -2.98 16.67 21.66
CA GLU A 38 -2.40 15.45 22.27
C GLU A 38 -0.88 15.51 22.40
N TYR A 39 -0.21 16.17 21.44
CA TYR A 39 1.25 16.35 21.48
C TYR A 39 1.69 17.36 22.55
N GLY A 40 0.77 18.12 23.13
CA GLY A 40 1.02 19.06 24.23
C GLY A 40 2.17 20.02 23.92
N LEU A 41 2.99 20.32 24.93
CA LEU A 41 4.13 21.24 24.79
C LEU A 41 5.21 20.74 23.82
N SER A 42 5.30 19.42 23.61
CA SER A 42 6.31 18.79 22.73
C SER A 42 6.09 19.15 21.25
N SER A 43 4.87 19.50 20.85
CA SER A 43 4.55 19.97 19.50
C SER A 43 5.37 21.19 19.06
N ILE A 44 5.68 22.10 20.00
CA ILE A 44 6.45 23.32 19.75
C ILE A 44 7.83 22.97 19.19
N PHE A 45 8.50 21.98 19.79
CA PHE A 45 9.81 21.52 19.32
C PHE A 45 9.71 20.97 17.90
N TYR A 46 8.75 20.08 17.62
CA TYR A 46 8.59 19.47 16.29
C TYR A 46 8.25 20.50 15.22
N TYR A 47 7.43 21.52 15.53
CA TYR A 47 7.10 22.58 14.58
C TYR A 47 8.27 23.51 14.29
N ILE A 48 9.07 23.89 15.29
CA ILE A 48 10.28 24.70 15.06
C ILE A 48 11.31 23.90 14.26
N PHE A 49 11.50 22.63 14.60
CA PHE A 49 12.41 21.74 13.87
C PHE A 49 11.97 21.59 12.41
N ALA A 50 10.69 21.31 12.15
CA ALA A 50 10.16 21.22 10.80
C ALA A 50 10.24 22.57 10.05
N ALA A 51 10.03 23.71 10.72
CA ALA A 51 10.13 25.01 10.10
C ALA A 51 11.55 25.27 9.55
N ILE A 52 12.58 24.93 10.33
CA ILE A 52 13.98 25.17 9.97
C ILE A 52 14.45 24.20 8.89
N PHE A 53 14.20 22.89 9.07
CA PHE A 53 14.78 21.86 8.20
C PHE A 53 13.92 21.51 6.99
N PHE A 54 12.62 21.84 7.01
CA PHE A 54 11.69 21.51 5.94
C PHE A 54 11.10 22.76 5.30
N LEU A 55 10.49 23.66 6.08
CA LEU A 55 9.72 24.78 5.52
C LEU A 55 10.60 25.85 4.87
N ILE A 56 11.69 26.28 5.52
CA ILE A 56 12.61 27.28 4.95
C ILE A 56 13.22 26.77 3.63
N PRO A 57 13.85 25.58 3.56
CA PRO A 57 14.38 25.07 2.30
C PRO A 57 13.33 24.93 1.20
N VAL A 58 12.15 24.39 1.52
CA VAL A 58 11.06 24.21 0.53
C VAL A 58 10.56 25.56 0.02
N SER A 59 10.40 26.56 0.89
CA SER A 59 9.96 27.90 0.48
C SER A 59 10.94 28.60 -0.44
N LEU A 60 12.26 28.46 -0.20
CA LEU A 60 13.30 29.01 -1.06
C LEU A 60 13.31 28.34 -2.43
N VAL A 61 13.25 27.01 -2.47
CA VAL A 61 13.16 26.25 -3.74
C VAL A 61 11.89 26.62 -4.51
N ALA A 62 10.75 26.75 -3.83
CA ALA A 62 9.49 27.16 -4.44
C ALA A 62 9.56 28.59 -5.00
N ALA A 63 10.22 29.51 -4.28
CA ALA A 63 10.43 30.89 -4.73
C ALA A 63 11.30 30.94 -6.00
N GLU A 64 12.41 30.19 -6.03
CA GLU A 64 13.29 30.07 -7.21
C GLU A 64 12.55 29.47 -8.42
N LEU A 65 11.77 28.40 -8.22
CA LEU A 65 10.98 27.80 -9.30
C LEU A 65 9.89 28.73 -9.83
N ALA A 66 9.29 29.56 -8.96
CA ALA A 66 8.25 30.50 -9.34
C ALA A 66 8.79 31.68 -10.15
N THR A 67 9.99 32.17 -9.86
CA THR A 67 10.60 33.33 -10.55
C THR A 67 11.49 32.95 -11.73
N GLY A 68 12.01 31.71 -11.77
CA GLY A 68 13.01 31.29 -12.75
C GLY A 68 12.53 31.30 -14.22
N TRP A 69 11.29 30.88 -14.52
CA TRP A 69 10.83 30.67 -15.91
C TRP A 69 9.40 31.20 -16.21
N PRO A 70 9.23 32.53 -16.38
CA PRO A 70 7.93 33.17 -16.58
C PRO A 70 7.31 33.00 -17.98
N GLU A 71 8.09 32.89 -19.06
CA GLU A 71 7.59 33.09 -20.44
C GLU A 71 7.07 31.83 -21.17
N LYS A 72 7.46 30.60 -20.78
CA LYS A 72 7.13 29.37 -21.54
C LYS A 72 6.55 28.20 -20.74
N GLY A 73 6.00 28.47 -19.55
CA GLY A 73 5.36 27.42 -18.75
C GLY A 73 6.33 26.34 -18.29
N GLY A 74 7.41 26.75 -17.61
CA GLY A 74 8.46 25.85 -17.13
C GLY A 74 8.01 24.84 -16.07
N VAL A 75 8.99 24.18 -15.42
CA VAL A 75 8.79 23.09 -14.45
C VAL A 75 7.74 23.42 -13.38
N PHE A 76 7.70 24.66 -12.86
CA PHE A 76 6.65 25.07 -11.92
C PHE A 76 5.24 24.89 -12.50
N ARG A 77 4.99 25.32 -13.74
CA ARG A 77 3.67 25.21 -14.37
C ARG A 77 3.32 23.75 -14.69
N TRP A 78 4.29 22.91 -15.09
CA TRP A 78 4.05 21.48 -15.31
C TRP A 78 3.76 20.74 -14.02
N ILE A 79 4.53 20.98 -12.97
CA ILE A 79 4.29 20.41 -11.64
C ILE A 79 2.92 20.87 -11.15
N VAL A 80 2.62 22.16 -11.20
CA VAL A 80 1.32 22.68 -10.77
C VAL A 80 0.17 22.11 -11.60
N SER A 81 0.35 21.93 -12.92
CA SER A 81 -0.70 21.33 -13.78
C SER A 81 -0.91 19.84 -13.44
N LEU A 82 0.17 19.09 -13.26
CA LEU A 82 0.11 17.66 -12.90
C LEU A 82 -0.50 17.49 -11.50
N LEU A 83 -0.08 18.33 -10.55
CA LEU A 83 -0.65 18.38 -9.21
C LEU A 83 -2.12 18.82 -9.27
N SER A 84 -2.50 19.80 -10.10
CA SER A 84 -3.91 20.23 -10.25
C SER A 84 -4.78 19.10 -10.79
N ILE A 85 -4.31 18.34 -11.78
CA ILE A 85 -5.01 17.15 -12.30
C ILE A 85 -5.15 16.09 -11.19
N LEU A 86 -4.09 15.87 -10.41
CA LEU A 86 -4.15 14.99 -9.25
C LEU A 86 -5.17 15.50 -8.21
N PHE A 87 -5.21 16.80 -7.96
CA PHE A 87 -6.13 17.46 -7.04
C PHE A 87 -7.60 17.43 -7.51
N VAL A 88 -7.85 17.37 -8.81
CA VAL A 88 -9.19 17.17 -9.40
C VAL A 88 -9.75 15.79 -9.04
N ILE A 89 -8.89 14.76 -9.02
CA ILE A 89 -9.30 13.38 -8.70
C ILE A 89 -9.29 13.17 -7.18
N LEU A 90 -8.26 13.70 -6.50
CA LEU A 90 -8.00 13.53 -5.07
C LEU A 90 -7.85 14.92 -4.42
N PRO A 91 -8.81 15.41 -3.64
CA PRO A 91 -8.83 16.80 -3.16
C PRO A 91 -7.70 17.15 -2.17
N SER A 92 -6.85 16.19 -1.78
CA SER A 92 -5.67 16.45 -0.95
C SER A 92 -4.58 15.40 -1.12
N VAL A 93 -3.35 15.82 -0.87
CA VAL A 93 -2.20 14.91 -0.71
C VAL A 93 -2.47 13.91 0.43
N GLN A 94 -3.08 14.37 1.53
CA GLN A 94 -3.51 13.50 2.63
C GLN A 94 -4.48 12.41 2.15
N ALA A 95 -5.46 12.74 1.31
CA ALA A 95 -6.37 11.77 0.72
C ALA A 95 -5.63 10.75 -0.17
N ALA A 96 -4.63 11.18 -0.94
CA ALA A 96 -3.81 10.28 -1.75
C ALA A 96 -3.03 9.28 -0.88
N PHE A 97 -2.35 9.76 0.16
CA PHE A 97 -1.65 8.88 1.11
C PHE A 97 -2.61 7.88 1.77
N GLN A 98 -3.81 8.32 2.14
CA GLN A 98 -4.81 7.46 2.75
C GLN A 98 -5.32 6.39 1.79
N ILE A 99 -5.60 6.73 0.54
CA ILE A 99 -6.02 5.75 -0.47
C ILE A 99 -4.91 4.72 -0.73
N LEU A 100 -3.65 5.16 -0.83
CA LEU A 100 -2.51 4.25 -1.02
C LEU A 100 -2.29 3.34 0.20
N SER A 101 -2.39 3.89 1.40
CA SER A 101 -2.30 3.13 2.65
C SER A 101 -3.46 2.13 2.74
N GLN A 102 -4.69 2.55 2.44
CA GLN A 102 -5.86 1.69 2.47
C GLN A 102 -5.78 0.58 1.42
N LEU A 103 -5.31 0.90 0.21
CA LEU A 103 -5.06 -0.08 -0.84
C LEU A 103 -4.07 -1.15 -0.37
N THR A 104 -2.99 -0.73 0.28
CA THR A 104 -2.00 -1.66 0.86
C THR A 104 -2.66 -2.57 1.91
N VAL A 105 -3.44 -2.00 2.83
CA VAL A 105 -4.19 -2.77 3.84
C VAL A 105 -5.15 -3.77 3.19
N LEU A 106 -5.88 -3.39 2.14
CA LEU A 106 -6.78 -4.28 1.40
C LEU A 106 -6.03 -5.46 0.77
N LEU A 107 -4.89 -5.22 0.13
CA LEU A 107 -4.07 -6.28 -0.47
C LEU A 107 -3.53 -7.23 0.60
N TYR A 108 -3.09 -6.70 1.74
CA TYR A 108 -2.69 -7.51 2.90
C TYR A 108 -3.85 -8.35 3.42
N LEU A 109 -5.05 -7.79 3.55
CA LEU A 109 -6.21 -8.52 4.05
C LEU A 109 -6.63 -9.66 3.12
N VAL A 110 -6.57 -9.47 1.80
CA VAL A 110 -6.80 -10.56 0.84
C VAL A 110 -5.79 -11.68 1.05
N MET A 111 -4.50 -11.35 1.21
CA MET A 111 -3.47 -12.33 1.55
C MET A 111 -3.77 -13.04 2.88
N TYR A 112 -4.18 -12.31 3.94
CA TYR A 112 -4.53 -12.92 5.23
C TYR A 112 -5.73 -13.86 5.13
N ILE A 113 -6.78 -13.47 4.39
CA ILE A 113 -7.95 -14.31 4.14
C ILE A 113 -7.50 -15.61 3.47
N LEU A 114 -6.71 -15.52 2.39
CA LEU A 114 -6.16 -16.68 1.69
C LEU A 114 -5.25 -17.53 2.58
N MET A 115 -4.43 -16.90 3.42
CA MET A 115 -3.52 -17.58 4.34
C MET A 115 -4.28 -18.37 5.41
N PHE A 116 -5.27 -17.76 6.07
CA PHE A 116 -6.11 -18.46 7.05
C PHE A 116 -6.94 -19.57 6.42
N SER A 117 -7.52 -19.33 5.23
CA SER A 117 -8.22 -20.36 4.47
C SER A 117 -7.29 -21.53 4.12
N SER A 118 -6.07 -21.24 3.67
CA SER A 118 -5.07 -22.26 3.33
C SER A 118 -4.64 -23.06 4.56
N ALA A 119 -4.46 -22.41 5.71
CA ALA A 119 -4.07 -23.08 6.94
C ALA A 119 -5.16 -24.05 7.44
N ILE A 120 -6.45 -23.65 7.36
CA ILE A 120 -7.57 -24.52 7.72
C ILE A 120 -7.70 -25.66 6.70
N TYR A 121 -7.57 -25.37 5.40
CA TYR A 121 -7.61 -26.38 4.35
C TYR A 121 -6.50 -27.44 4.49
N LEU A 122 -5.24 -27.02 4.66
CA LEU A 122 -4.10 -27.93 4.87
C LEU A 122 -4.22 -28.76 6.14
N ARG A 123 -4.95 -28.29 7.15
CA ARG A 123 -5.20 -29.06 8.37
C ARG A 123 -5.84 -30.41 8.05
N TYR A 124 -6.80 -30.41 7.12
CA TYR A 124 -7.58 -31.58 6.71
C TYR A 124 -6.97 -32.30 5.50
N SER A 125 -6.42 -31.57 4.53
CA SER A 125 -5.84 -32.19 3.33
C SER A 125 -4.54 -32.95 3.62
N GLN A 126 -3.78 -32.55 4.65
CA GLN A 126 -2.46 -33.12 4.97
C GLN A 126 -2.25 -33.31 6.49
N PRO A 127 -3.03 -34.20 7.13
CA PRO A 127 -3.01 -34.37 8.58
C PRO A 127 -1.71 -35.02 9.11
N GLN A 128 -1.16 -35.99 8.37
CA GLN A 128 -0.03 -36.83 8.81
C GLN A 128 1.36 -36.20 8.62
N ARG A 129 1.44 -34.94 8.19
CA ARG A 129 2.74 -34.29 7.93
C ARG A 129 3.41 -33.81 9.22
N PRO A 130 4.74 -33.96 9.34
CA PRO A 130 5.49 -33.44 10.48
C PRO A 130 5.43 -31.91 10.44
N ARG A 131 4.86 -31.31 11.49
CA ARG A 131 4.71 -29.86 11.64
C ARG A 131 5.67 -29.42 12.75
N PRO A 132 6.76 -28.69 12.43
CA PRO A 132 7.72 -28.22 13.43
C PRO A 132 7.07 -27.38 14.53
N TYR A 133 6.04 -26.60 14.16
CA TYR A 133 5.20 -25.83 15.07
C TYR A 133 3.75 -26.23 14.90
N ARG A 134 3.05 -26.45 16.03
CA ARG A 134 1.64 -26.85 16.06
C ARG A 134 0.84 -25.88 16.91
N ILE A 135 -0.37 -25.58 16.45
CA ILE A 135 -1.33 -24.79 17.22
C ILE A 135 -1.82 -25.65 18.39
N PRO A 136 -1.74 -25.16 19.63
CA PRO A 136 -2.24 -25.89 20.80
C PRO A 136 -3.76 -26.11 20.69
N GLY A 137 -4.26 -27.22 21.21
CA GLY A 137 -5.71 -27.54 21.16
C GLY A 137 -6.18 -28.28 19.91
N GLY A 138 -5.27 -28.82 19.09
CA GLY A 138 -5.64 -29.73 18.00
C GLY A 138 -6.45 -29.04 16.90
N ASP A 139 -7.50 -29.70 16.42
CA ASP A 139 -8.36 -29.19 15.34
C ASP A 139 -9.29 -28.08 15.84
N ILE A 140 -9.74 -28.17 17.09
CA ILE A 140 -10.55 -27.14 17.76
C ILE A 140 -9.72 -25.85 17.89
N GLY A 141 -8.46 -25.95 18.33
CA GLY A 141 -7.55 -24.81 18.40
C GLY A 141 -7.30 -24.15 17.04
N MET A 142 -7.20 -24.96 15.97
CA MET A 142 -7.09 -24.46 14.59
C MET A 142 -8.33 -23.67 14.16
N TRP A 143 -9.53 -24.14 14.49
CA TRP A 143 -10.77 -23.45 14.15
C TRP A 143 -10.98 -22.17 14.96
N ILE A 144 -10.63 -22.19 16.26
CA ILE A 144 -10.74 -20.99 17.09
C ILE A 144 -9.78 -19.92 16.57
N ILE A 145 -8.49 -20.23 16.41
CA ILE A 145 -7.49 -19.23 16.04
C ILE A 145 -7.58 -18.87 14.55
N GLY A 146 -7.61 -19.89 13.68
CA GLY A 146 -7.68 -19.70 12.23
C GLY A 146 -9.03 -19.14 11.79
N GLY A 147 -10.13 -19.63 12.35
CA GLY A 147 -11.48 -19.14 12.07
C GLY A 147 -11.68 -17.72 12.59
N ALA A 148 -11.24 -17.40 13.82
CA ALA A 148 -11.29 -16.03 14.32
C ALA A 148 -10.45 -15.07 13.47
N GLY A 149 -9.23 -15.47 13.08
CA GLY A 149 -8.37 -14.67 12.20
C GLY A 149 -9.00 -14.43 10.82
N TRP A 150 -9.65 -15.45 10.26
CA TRP A 150 -10.36 -15.35 8.97
C TRP A 150 -11.57 -14.41 9.06
N ILE A 151 -12.42 -14.58 10.08
CA ILE A 151 -13.58 -13.70 10.32
C ILE A 151 -13.13 -12.26 10.57
N ALA A 152 -12.12 -12.05 11.42
CA ALA A 152 -11.58 -10.72 11.69
C ALA A 152 -11.05 -10.05 10.42
N SER A 153 -10.32 -10.80 9.58
CA SER A 153 -9.80 -10.28 8.32
C SER A 153 -10.92 -9.87 7.37
N ILE A 154 -12.01 -10.65 7.28
CA ILE A 154 -13.19 -10.30 6.47
C ILE A 154 -13.90 -9.05 7.02
N VAL A 155 -14.09 -8.98 8.33
CA VAL A 155 -14.74 -7.83 8.97
C VAL A 155 -13.94 -6.56 8.68
N VAL A 156 -12.62 -6.58 8.91
CA VAL A 156 -11.75 -5.44 8.63
C VAL A 156 -11.71 -5.10 7.13
N PHE A 157 -11.76 -6.11 6.26
CA PHE A 157 -11.82 -5.91 4.80
C PHE A 157 -13.11 -5.19 4.39
N LEU A 158 -14.26 -5.58 4.93
CA LEU A 158 -15.54 -4.91 4.65
C LEU A 158 -15.55 -3.49 5.23
N LEU A 159 -15.04 -3.30 6.45
CA LEU A 159 -14.93 -1.98 7.08
C LEU A 159 -13.94 -1.05 6.37
N SER A 160 -12.97 -1.60 5.65
CA SER A 160 -11.98 -0.82 4.88
C SER A 160 -12.60 0.00 3.74
N PHE A 161 -13.80 -0.36 3.28
CA PHE A 161 -14.56 0.43 2.31
C PHE A 161 -15.34 1.57 2.94
N VAL A 162 -15.29 1.74 4.27
CA VAL A 162 -15.88 2.88 4.96
C VAL A 162 -14.84 4.01 5.00
N PRO A 163 -15.07 5.14 4.32
CA PRO A 163 -14.12 6.25 4.33
C PRO A 163 -14.04 6.90 5.72
N PRO A 164 -12.84 7.32 6.18
CA PRO A 164 -12.71 8.07 7.41
C PRO A 164 -13.38 9.44 7.28
N SER A 165 -14.28 9.78 8.20
CA SER A 165 -15.02 11.06 8.21
C SER A 165 -14.15 12.29 8.47
N GLN A 166 -12.95 12.09 9.01
CA GLN A 166 -12.01 13.15 9.40
C GLN A 166 -11.32 13.79 8.18
N ILE A 167 -11.24 13.07 7.06
CA ILE A 167 -10.43 13.44 5.90
C ILE A 167 -11.37 13.85 4.76
N ALA A 168 -11.16 15.05 4.20
CA ALA A 168 -11.85 15.44 2.99
C ALA A 168 -11.27 14.65 1.82
N ILE A 169 -11.81 13.46 1.59
CA ILE A 169 -11.48 12.60 0.45
C ILE A 169 -12.33 12.98 -0.78
N GLY A 170 -13.21 13.98 -0.62
CA GLY A 170 -14.12 14.46 -1.65
C GLY A 170 -15.44 13.70 -1.57
N SER A 171 -15.67 12.82 -2.54
CA SER A 171 -16.87 11.97 -2.59
C SER A 171 -16.59 10.57 -2.03
N PRO A 172 -17.35 10.11 -1.00
CA PRO A 172 -17.30 8.73 -0.52
C PRO A 172 -17.44 7.69 -1.63
N LYS A 173 -18.27 7.96 -2.64
CA LYS A 173 -18.47 7.05 -3.78
C LYS A 173 -17.20 6.92 -4.61
N THR A 174 -16.54 8.04 -4.90
CA THR A 174 -15.29 8.06 -5.69
C THR A 174 -14.18 7.31 -4.94
N TYR A 175 -14.06 7.51 -3.63
CA TYR A 175 -13.12 6.76 -2.79
C TYR A 175 -13.30 5.25 -2.91
N VAL A 176 -14.54 4.77 -2.69
CA VAL A 176 -14.85 3.34 -2.76
C VAL A 176 -14.62 2.78 -4.16
N CYS A 177 -15.02 3.49 -5.21
CA CYS A 177 -14.79 3.07 -6.59
C CYS A 177 -13.30 2.95 -6.92
N ILE A 178 -12.47 3.94 -6.53
CA ILE A 178 -11.02 3.90 -6.74
C ILE A 178 -10.42 2.69 -6.03
N LEU A 179 -10.78 2.44 -4.78
CA LEU A 179 -10.26 1.31 -4.02
C LEU A 179 -10.65 -0.02 -4.65
N ILE A 180 -11.92 -0.22 -5.00
CA ILE A 180 -12.37 -1.48 -5.62
C ILE A 180 -11.62 -1.73 -6.93
N ILE A 181 -11.55 -0.74 -7.81
CA ILE A 181 -10.88 -0.87 -9.12
C ILE A 181 -9.39 -1.16 -8.91
N ALA A 182 -8.71 -0.41 -8.05
CA ALA A 182 -7.29 -0.59 -7.78
C ALA A 182 -7.00 -1.95 -7.15
N THR A 183 -7.77 -2.36 -6.15
CA THR A 183 -7.62 -3.66 -5.49
C THR A 183 -7.84 -4.81 -6.49
N LEU A 184 -8.89 -4.76 -7.31
CA LEU A 184 -9.13 -5.77 -8.34
C LEU A 184 -8.00 -5.80 -9.37
N PHE A 185 -7.53 -4.64 -9.82
CA PHE A 185 -6.40 -4.56 -10.74
C PHE A 185 -5.16 -5.25 -10.18
N PHE A 186 -4.78 -4.97 -8.93
CA PHE A 186 -3.59 -5.55 -8.30
C PHE A 186 -3.74 -7.04 -7.95
N ILE A 187 -4.96 -7.54 -7.76
CA ILE A 187 -5.20 -8.98 -7.57
C ILE A 187 -5.18 -9.71 -8.92
N ILE A 188 -5.82 -9.15 -9.93
CA ILE A 188 -5.95 -9.75 -11.26
C ILE A 188 -4.61 -9.74 -11.99
N LEU A 189 -3.78 -8.70 -11.83
CA LEU A 189 -2.50 -8.55 -12.51
C LEU A 189 -1.56 -9.77 -12.32
N PRO A 190 -1.20 -10.22 -11.10
CA PRO A 190 -0.36 -11.40 -10.93
C PRO A 190 -1.03 -12.69 -11.42
N LEU A 191 -2.36 -12.78 -11.34
CA LEU A 191 -3.11 -13.94 -11.85
C LEU A 191 -3.09 -14.00 -13.39
N LEU A 192 -3.19 -12.86 -14.07
CA LEU A 192 -3.05 -12.76 -15.53
C LEU A 192 -1.62 -13.11 -15.95
N ILE A 193 -0.61 -12.57 -15.26
CA ILE A 193 0.79 -12.92 -15.52
C ILE A 193 1.01 -14.42 -15.36
N TYR A 194 0.43 -15.02 -14.33
CA TYR A 194 0.48 -16.47 -14.12
C TYR A 194 -0.25 -17.26 -15.22
N ALA A 195 -1.42 -16.80 -15.67
CA ALA A 195 -2.21 -17.45 -16.72
C ALA A 195 -1.53 -17.38 -18.09
N PHE A 196 -0.87 -16.27 -18.41
CA PHE A 196 -0.13 -16.06 -19.66
C PHE A 196 1.35 -16.43 -19.56
N ARG A 197 1.76 -17.16 -18.51
CA ARG A 197 3.15 -17.56 -18.33
C ARG A 197 3.62 -18.42 -19.49
N LYS A 198 4.76 -18.06 -20.09
CA LYS A 198 5.36 -18.86 -21.16
C LYS A 198 6.23 -19.99 -20.58
N PRO A 199 6.31 -21.16 -21.22
CA PRO A 199 7.12 -22.28 -20.73
C PRO A 199 8.59 -21.92 -20.51
N HIS A 200 9.16 -21.08 -21.36
CA HIS A 200 10.56 -20.64 -21.28
C HIS A 200 10.85 -19.62 -20.15
N TRP A 201 9.84 -19.17 -19.39
CA TRP A 201 10.06 -18.36 -18.17
C TRP A 201 10.47 -19.22 -16.97
N ARG A 202 10.26 -20.53 -17.07
CA ARG A 202 10.80 -21.49 -16.11
C ARG A 202 12.23 -21.84 -16.52
N ASP A 203 13.17 -21.58 -15.64
CA ASP A 203 14.50 -22.15 -15.75
C ASP A 203 14.41 -23.64 -15.37
N GLU A 204 14.67 -24.52 -16.34
CA GLU A 204 14.67 -25.98 -16.13
C GLU A 204 15.81 -26.44 -15.21
N LYS A 205 16.85 -25.62 -15.06
CA LYS A 205 18.02 -25.91 -14.22
C LYS A 205 17.91 -25.31 -12.82
N ALA A 206 16.82 -24.62 -12.51
CA ALA A 206 16.62 -24.08 -11.18
C ALA A 206 16.44 -25.24 -10.18
N ASP A 207 17.38 -25.35 -9.25
CA ASP A 207 17.38 -26.33 -8.16
C ASP A 207 16.31 -25.95 -7.12
N PHE A 208 15.05 -26.20 -7.47
CA PHE A 208 13.93 -26.08 -6.56
C PHE A 208 13.73 -27.41 -5.85
N ALA A 209 13.65 -27.35 -4.51
CA ALA A 209 13.19 -28.49 -3.73
C ALA A 209 11.83 -28.96 -4.30
N PRO A 210 11.70 -30.25 -4.64
CA PRO A 210 10.47 -30.77 -5.23
C PRO A 210 9.31 -30.51 -4.29
N PHE A 211 8.17 -30.13 -4.87
CA PHE A 211 6.98 -29.97 -4.06
C PHE A 211 6.58 -31.31 -3.48
N THR A 212 6.12 -31.30 -2.23
CA THR A 212 5.68 -32.49 -1.48
C THR A 212 4.65 -33.40 -2.17
N TRP A 213 3.95 -32.95 -3.22
CA TRP A 213 3.04 -33.77 -4.04
C TRP A 213 3.76 -34.40 -5.24
N GLN A 214 4.82 -33.77 -5.75
CA GLN A 214 5.71 -34.33 -6.78
C GLN A 214 6.48 -35.53 -6.22
N GLU A 215 6.96 -35.44 -4.98
CA GLU A 215 7.58 -36.58 -4.28
C GLU A 215 6.61 -37.75 -4.04
N ALA A 216 5.33 -37.43 -3.82
CA ALA A 216 4.28 -38.42 -3.53
C ALA A 216 3.56 -38.96 -4.78
N ASN A 217 4.00 -38.57 -5.99
CA ASN A 217 3.30 -38.86 -7.26
C ASN A 217 1.79 -38.55 -7.20
N SER A 218 1.39 -37.48 -6.51
CA SER A 218 -0.02 -37.07 -6.35
C SER A 218 -0.30 -35.72 -7.00
N HIS A 219 -1.58 -35.42 -7.27
CA HIS A 219 -1.98 -34.10 -7.76
C HIS A 219 -2.04 -33.07 -6.62
N PRO A 220 -1.67 -31.79 -6.85
CA PRO A 220 -1.90 -30.70 -5.90
C PRO A 220 -3.35 -30.72 -5.37
N GLY A 221 -3.54 -30.79 -4.05
CA GLY A 221 -4.86 -30.76 -3.40
C GLY A 221 -5.50 -32.13 -3.10
N LEU A 222 -4.94 -33.24 -3.59
CA LEU A 222 -5.35 -34.58 -3.17
C LEU A 222 -4.52 -35.05 -1.96
N PRO A 223 -5.12 -35.77 -1.00
CA PRO A 223 -4.35 -36.43 0.06
C PRO A 223 -3.31 -37.36 -0.57
N ALA A 224 -2.04 -37.23 -0.17
CA ALA A 224 -1.02 -38.19 -0.56
C ALA A 224 -1.27 -39.52 0.17
N GLU A 225 -1.42 -40.62 -0.57
CA GLU A 225 -1.49 -41.95 0.05
C GLU A 225 -0.15 -42.27 0.71
N SER A 226 -0.19 -42.68 1.97
CA SER A 226 0.97 -42.87 2.85
C SER A 226 1.91 -44.02 2.46
N GLY A 227 1.72 -44.65 1.30
CA GLY A 227 2.38 -45.90 0.92
C GLY A 227 3.82 -45.76 0.40
N ASN A 228 4.22 -44.62 -0.17
CA ASN A 228 5.47 -44.55 -0.95
C ASN A 228 6.57 -43.63 -0.38
N ILE A 229 6.35 -42.97 0.76
CA ILE A 229 7.26 -41.92 1.25
C ILE A 229 8.43 -42.50 2.10
N ALA A 230 8.39 -43.78 2.47
CA ALA A 230 9.29 -44.32 3.50
C ALA A 230 10.61 -44.97 3.01
N THR A 231 10.85 -45.15 1.70
CA THR A 231 11.96 -46.04 1.27
C THR A 231 13.01 -45.49 0.30
N GLU A 232 12.83 -44.35 -0.38
CA GLU A 232 13.79 -43.92 -1.41
C GLU A 232 14.71 -42.74 -1.04
N GLY A 233 14.31 -41.88 -0.08
CA GLY A 233 15.07 -40.65 0.22
C GLY A 233 16.31 -40.79 1.11
N LYS A 234 16.55 -41.97 1.70
CA LYS A 234 17.64 -42.16 2.69
C LYS A 234 18.83 -42.98 2.19
N THR A 235 18.77 -43.53 0.97
CA THR A 235 19.80 -44.45 0.43
C THR A 235 20.64 -43.87 -0.71
N SER A 236 20.22 -42.79 -1.37
CA SER A 236 20.98 -42.24 -2.52
C SER A 236 22.19 -41.37 -2.12
N HIS A 237 22.16 -40.71 -0.95
CA HIS A 237 23.26 -39.83 -0.52
C HIS A 237 24.41 -40.52 0.23
N LEU A 238 24.33 -41.84 0.49
CA LEU A 238 25.36 -42.58 1.22
C LEU A 238 26.17 -43.58 0.36
N VAL A 239 25.90 -43.68 -0.94
CA VAL A 239 26.54 -44.69 -1.82
C VAL A 239 27.47 -44.09 -2.89
N SER A 240 27.58 -42.77 -3.02
CA SER A 240 28.54 -42.13 -3.95
C SER A 240 29.83 -41.69 -3.25
N GLY A 241 30.54 -42.64 -2.62
CA GLY A 241 31.76 -42.32 -1.88
C GLY A 241 32.66 -43.50 -1.56
N LYS A 242 32.61 -44.58 -2.36
CA LYS A 242 33.63 -45.65 -2.28
C LYS A 242 33.55 -46.57 -3.49
N THR A 243 34.34 -46.29 -4.51
CA THR A 243 35.05 -47.25 -5.39
C THR A 243 35.56 -46.49 -6.60
N ASP A 244 36.83 -46.12 -6.58
CA ASP A 244 37.72 -46.36 -7.70
C ASP A 244 39.16 -46.37 -7.17
N LYS A 245 39.87 -47.43 -7.58
CA LYS A 245 41.30 -47.66 -7.37
C LYS A 245 42.08 -46.99 -8.50
#